data_AF-K6WS38-F1
#
_entry.id   AF-K6WS38-F1
#
_cell.length_a   1.000
_cell.length_b   1.000
_cell.length_c   1.000
_cell.angle_alpha   90.00
_cell.angle_beta   90.00
_cell.angle_gamma   90.00
#
_symmetry.space_group_name_H-M   'P 1'
#
loop_
_entity.id
_entity.type
_entity.pdbx_description
1 polymer ?
#
loop_
_entity_poly.entity_id
_entity_poly.type
_entity_poly.pdbx_seq_one_letter_code
_entity_poly.pdbx_strand_id
1 'polypeptide(L)' 'MRHAHRIWVLEAGRIVESGTHDELLASGGTYAGLWAVQTGAGAPA' A
#
# COMPACT_ATOMS: atom_id res chain seq x y z
N MET A 1 -5.90 6.19 -10.33
CA MET A 1 -6.10 6.88 -9.04
C MET A 1 -4.73 7.37 -8.55
N ARG A 2 -4.33 8.61 -8.84
CA ARG A 2 -2.97 9.12 -8.56
C ARG A 2 -2.97 10.42 -7.74
N HIS A 3 -4.12 10.81 -7.20
CA HIS A 3 -4.34 12.04 -6.41
C HIS A 3 -4.96 11.76 -5.04
N ALA A 4 -4.59 10.64 -4.41
CA ALA A 4 -4.94 10.43 -3.01
C ALA A 4 -3.95 11.24 -2.15
N HIS A 5 -4.45 12.25 -1.45
CA HIS A 5 -3.65 13.05 -0.51
C HIS A 5 -3.13 12.20 0.65
N ARG A 6 -3.84 11.11 0.99
CA ARG A 6 -3.44 10.12 1.99
C ARG A 6 -4.18 8.80 1.77
N ILE A 7 -3.52 7.71 2.07
CA ILE A 7 -4.02 6.34 2.05
C ILE A 7 -3.93 5.81 3.48
N TRP A 8 -4.96 5.09 3.92
CA TRP A 8 -4.98 4.37 5.18
C TRP A 8 -5.24 2.89 4.92
N VAL A 9 -4.34 2.05 5.39
CA VAL A 9 -4.46 0.59 5.31
C VAL A 9 -5.12 0.11 6.60
N LEU A 10 -6.24 -0.60 6.44
CA LEU A 10 -6.99 -1.19 7.54
C LEU A 10 -6.76 -2.70 7.56
N GLU A 11 -6.39 -3.22 8.72
CA GLU A 11 -6.31 -4.66 9.00
C GLU A 11 -7.03 -4.94 10.32
N ALA A 12 -7.93 -5.93 10.31
CA ALA A 12 -8.71 -6.33 11.49
C ALA A 12 -9.41 -5.15 12.24
N GLY A 13 -9.87 -4.15 11.49
CA GLY A 13 -10.54 -2.96 12.04
C GLY A 13 -9.59 -1.93 12.67
N ARG A 14 -8.28 -2.03 12.44
CA ARG A 14 -7.27 -1.08 12.90
C ARG A 14 -6.46 -0.53 11.74
N ILE A 15 -6.00 0.71 11.86
CA ILE A 15 -5.10 1.31 10.86
C ILE A 15 -3.69 0.78 11.13
N VAL A 16 -3.11 0.08 10.15
CA VAL A 16 -1.76 -0.49 10.25
C VAL A 16 -0.73 0.33 9.50
N GLU A 17 -1.13 1.04 8.44
CA GLU A 17 -0.24 1.95 7.70
C GLU A 17 -1.00 3.18 7.22
N SER A 18 -0.29 4.31 7.13
CA SER A 18 -0.85 5.51 6.50
C SER A 18 0.23 6.37 5.86
N GLY A 19 -0.08 6.94 4.70
CA GLY A 19 0.86 7.77 3.95
C GLY A 19 0.36 8.07 2.55
N THR A 20 1.18 8.72 1.76
CA THR A 20 0.99 8.82 0.31
C THR A 20 1.28 7.49 -0.36
N HIS A 21 0.88 7.38 -1.63
CA HIS A 21 1.16 6.18 -2.43
C HIS A 21 2.66 5.86 -2.48
N ASP A 22 3.49 6.87 -2.75
CA ASP A 22 4.94 6.70 -2.85
C ASP A 22 5.58 6.30 -1.51
N GLU A 23 5.12 6.89 -0.39
CA GLU A 23 5.59 6.52 0.94
C GLU A 23 5.24 5.07 1.31
N LEU A 24 4.03 4.63 0.98
CA LEU A 24 3.57 3.26 1.26
C LEU A 24 4.16 2.20 0.32
N LEU A 25 4.55 2.59 -0.90
CA LEU A 25 5.33 1.71 -1.77
C LEU A 25 6.77 1.59 -1.29
N ALA A 26 7.38 2.70 -0.87
CA ALA A 26 8.74 2.71 -0.33
C ALA A 26 8.85 1.98 1.01
N SER A 27 7.77 1.94 1.83
CA SER A 27 7.75 1.18 3.08
C SER A 27 7.81 -0.33 2.86
N GLY A 28 7.42 -0.82 1.67
CA GLY A 28 7.38 -2.26 1.37
C GLY A 28 6.38 -3.03 2.24
N GLY A 29 5.41 -2.34 2.86
CA GLY A 29 4.45 -2.92 3.79
C GLY A 29 3.27 -3.63 3.11
N THR A 30 2.19 -3.80 3.87
CA THR A 30 0.95 -4.46 3.43
C THR A 30 0.37 -3.78 2.20
N TYR A 31 0.41 -2.44 2.14
CA TYR A 31 -0.03 -1.70 0.96
C TYR A 31 0.74 -2.09 -0.30
N ALA A 32 2.08 -2.16 -0.22
CA ALA A 32 2.94 -2.47 -1.34
C ALA A 32 2.70 -3.88 -1.87
N GLY A 33 2.53 -4.86 -0.98
CA GLY A 33 2.18 -6.23 -1.34
C GLY A 33 0.83 -6.33 -2.05
N LEU A 34 -0.20 -5.65 -1.55
CA LEU A 34 -1.51 -5.60 -2.19
C LEU A 34 -1.45 -4.92 -3.57
N TRP A 35 -0.68 -3.84 -3.67
CA TRP A 35 -0.48 -3.12 -4.93
C TRP A 35 0.23 -3.96 -5.98
N ALA A 36 1.26 -4.71 -5.58
CA ALA A 36 1.99 -5.65 -6.44
C ALA A 36 1.05 -6.70 -7.06
N VAL A 37 0.20 -7.33 -6.23
CA VAL A 37 -0.82 -8.30 -6.69
C VAL A 37 -1.81 -7.65 -7.66
N GLN A 38 -2.29 -6.44 -7.35
CA GLN A 38 -3.30 -5.75 -8.15
C GLN A 38 -2.79 -5.25 -9.50
N THR A 39 -1.50 -4.92 -9.60
CA THR A 39 -0.87 -4.43 -10.83
C THR A 39 -0.17 -5.51 -11.64
N GLY A 40 -0.06 -6.74 -11.11
CA GLY A 40 0.69 -7.82 -11.74
C GLY A 40 2.20 -7.57 -11.74
N ALA A 41 2.67 -6.54 -11.03
CA ALA A 41 4.08 -6.38 -10.71
C ALA A 41 4.40 -7.44 -9.65
N GLY A 42 5.02 -8.55 -10.07
CA GLY A 42 5.23 -9.73 -9.24
C GLY A 42 5.65 -9.40 -7.80
N ALA A 43 5.03 -10.08 -6.84
CA ALA A 43 5.42 -10.03 -5.44
C ALA A 43 6.94 -10.25 -5.32
N PRO A 44 7.69 -9.43 -4.56
CA PRO A 44 9.09 -9.72 -4.30
C PRO A 44 9.17 -11.09 -3.61
N ALA A 45 10.02 -11.95 -4.16
CA ALA A 45 10.33 -13.28 -3.64
C ALA A 45 11.01 -13.21 -2.26
#